data_AF-A0A9D4HW69-F1
#
_entry.id   AF-A0A9D4HW69-F1
#
_cell.length_a   1.000
_cell.length_b   1.000
_cell.length_c   1.000
_cell.angle_alpha   90.00
_cell.angle_beta   90.00
_cell.angle_gamma   90.00
#
_symmetry.space_group_name_H-M   'P 1'
#
loop_
_entity.id
_entity.type
_entity.pdbx_description
1 polymer ?
#
loop_
_entity_poly.entity_id
_entity_poly.type
_entity_poly.pdbx_seq_one_letter_code
_entity_poly.pdbx_strand_id
1 'polypeptide(L)'
;MSISTWTWDLYVSHINATIGTFGPLTLSTALKMYPVNQSTPEFQLTSMASDIRANCPNDVMSFYAAATFTSPVYRYVVTSSPSVPVHPVGIPFPARYSFHMWDVFAYFGFIPDYITNPTMDDLAWQRNVQQEVMSFVKKGRPFSAWRPYPEATALLSHVTTTSSGYNPAQCEFWLQNGFFSYGWIN
;
A
#
# COMPACT_ATOMS: atom_id res chain seq x y z
N MET A 1 -16.91 10.66 12.49
CA MET A 1 -15.67 11.05 13.22
C MET A 1 -14.49 10.66 12.34
N SER A 2 -13.53 11.57 12.10
CA SER A 2 -12.38 11.30 11.23
C SER A 2 -11.33 10.44 11.95
N ILE A 3 -10.68 9.51 11.25
CA ILE A 3 -9.58 8.69 11.81
C ILE A 3 -8.38 9.58 12.17
N SER A 4 -8.18 10.69 11.45
CA SER A 4 -7.10 11.65 11.70
C SER A 4 -7.16 12.34 13.06
N THR A 5 -8.30 12.26 13.78
CA THR A 5 -8.47 12.82 15.13
C THR A 5 -8.52 11.75 16.21
N TRP A 6 -8.22 10.49 15.89
CA TRP A 6 -8.25 9.42 16.88
C TRP A 6 -7.14 9.56 17.91
N THR A 7 -7.45 9.18 19.15
CA THR A 7 -6.47 8.93 20.18
C THR A 7 -5.97 7.49 20.08
N TRP A 8 -4.88 7.17 20.79
CA TRP A 8 -4.42 5.78 20.89
C TRP A 8 -5.45 4.86 21.56
N ASP A 9 -6.24 5.37 22.51
CA ASP A 9 -7.32 4.60 23.14
C ASP A 9 -8.42 4.24 22.12
N LEU A 10 -8.78 5.17 21.24
CA LEU A 10 -9.75 4.90 20.16
C LEU A 10 -9.19 3.88 19.17
N TYR A 11 -7.90 3.97 18.81
CA TYR A 11 -7.22 2.97 17.99
C TYR A 11 -7.26 1.58 18.61
N VAL A 12 -6.79 1.43 19.86
CA VAL A 12 -6.75 0.14 20.55
C VAL A 12 -8.17 -0.42 20.72
N SER A 13 -9.14 0.42 21.09
CA SER A 13 -10.54 0.02 21.19
C SER A 13 -11.09 -0.50 19.86
N HIS A 14 -10.74 0.14 18.74
CA HIS A 14 -11.16 -0.29 17.41
C HIS A 14 -10.50 -1.61 16.99
N ILE A 15 -9.19 -1.77 17.20
CA ILE A 15 -8.49 -3.03 16.91
C ILE A 15 -9.04 -4.16 17.77
N ASN A 16 -9.35 -3.92 19.04
CA ASN A 16 -9.99 -4.92 19.90
C ASN A 16 -11.39 -5.31 19.39
N ALA A 17 -12.20 -4.34 18.96
CA ALA A 17 -13.54 -4.60 18.46
C ALA A 17 -13.57 -5.33 17.10
N THR A 18 -12.52 -5.18 16.28
CA THR A 18 -12.42 -5.79 14.95
C THR A 18 -11.53 -7.03 14.98
N ILE A 19 -10.22 -6.85 15.13
CA ILE A 19 -9.21 -7.92 15.14
C ILE A 19 -9.31 -8.79 16.40
N GLY A 20 -9.74 -8.24 17.55
CA GLY A 20 -9.88 -9.01 18.78
C GLY A 20 -10.91 -10.15 18.70
N THR A 21 -11.85 -10.09 17.76
CA THR A 21 -12.82 -11.17 17.52
C THR A 21 -12.17 -12.47 17.01
N PHE A 22 -10.94 -12.40 16.49
CA PHE A 22 -10.15 -13.55 16.02
C PHE A 22 -9.31 -14.19 17.14
N GLY A 23 -9.34 -13.63 18.34
CA GLY A 23 -8.69 -14.18 19.54
C GLY A 23 -7.60 -13.29 20.13
N PRO A 24 -7.25 -13.52 21.41
CA PRO A 24 -6.34 -12.65 22.16
C PRO A 24 -4.90 -12.67 21.62
N LEU A 25 -4.45 -13.80 21.04
CA LEU A 25 -3.12 -13.90 20.44
C LEU A 25 -3.02 -13.07 19.15
N THR A 26 -4.05 -13.11 18.30
CA THR A 26 -4.12 -12.31 17.08
C THR A 26 -4.15 -10.82 17.42
N LEU A 27 -4.97 -10.42 18.39
CA LEU A 27 -5.03 -9.03 18.88
C LEU A 27 -3.66 -8.53 19.38
N SER A 28 -3.04 -9.26 20.30
CA SER A 28 -1.76 -8.84 20.90
C SER A 28 -0.63 -8.81 19.87
N THR A 29 -0.62 -9.73 18.90
CA THR A 29 0.36 -9.75 17.82
C THR A 29 0.13 -8.60 16.84
N ALA A 30 -1.12 -8.32 16.45
CA ALA A 30 -1.45 -7.18 15.61
C ALA A 30 -1.03 -5.85 16.24
N LEU A 31 -1.33 -5.63 17.53
CA LEU A 31 -0.90 -4.43 18.25
C LEU A 31 0.63 -4.33 18.41
N LYS A 32 1.36 -5.45 18.35
CA LYS A 32 2.82 -5.45 18.34
C LYS A 32 3.38 -5.10 16.95
N MET A 33 2.75 -5.57 15.88
CA MET A 33 3.15 -5.30 14.49
C MET A 33 2.80 -3.89 14.03
N TYR A 34 1.74 -3.31 14.59
CA TYR A 34 1.26 -1.95 14.32
C TYR A 34 1.17 -1.16 15.63
N PRO A 35 2.32 -0.76 16.21
CA PRO A 35 2.40 -0.33 17.59
C PRO A 35 1.91 1.09 17.82
N VAL A 36 1.41 1.31 19.04
CA VAL A 36 1.10 2.64 19.56
C VAL A 36 2.38 3.49 19.67
N ASN A 37 2.23 4.81 19.57
CA ASN A 37 3.30 5.81 19.74
C ASN A 37 4.47 5.74 18.74
N GLN A 38 4.38 4.98 17.65
CA GLN A 38 5.41 5.00 16.60
C GLN A 38 5.14 6.05 15.51
N SER A 39 3.86 6.36 15.24
CA SER A 39 3.44 7.35 14.24
C SER A 39 2.13 8.02 14.67
N THR A 40 1.04 7.82 13.92
CA THR A 40 -0.30 8.28 14.26
C THR A 40 -1.26 7.09 14.29
N PRO A 41 -2.36 7.15 15.07
CA PRO A 41 -3.44 6.19 15.00
C PRO A 41 -3.94 5.92 13.57
N GLU A 42 -4.06 6.99 12.77
CA GLU A 42 -4.46 6.93 11.37
C GLU A 42 -3.49 6.10 10.53
N PHE A 43 -2.19 6.38 10.64
CA PHE A 43 -1.18 5.63 9.90
C PHE A 43 -1.20 4.15 10.28
N GLN A 44 -1.18 3.82 11.57
CA GLN A 44 -1.15 2.42 12.02
C GLN A 44 -2.38 1.64 11.56
N LEU A 45 -3.58 2.23 11.71
CA LEU A 45 -4.81 1.59 11.26
C LEU A 45 -4.86 1.42 9.75
N THR A 46 -4.50 2.46 8.98
CA THR A 46 -4.57 2.41 7.52
C THR A 46 -3.49 1.50 6.93
N SER A 47 -2.29 1.43 7.52
CA SER A 47 -1.28 0.42 7.16
C SER A 47 -1.77 -0.99 7.43
N MET A 48 -2.33 -1.26 8.62
CA MET A 48 -2.89 -2.57 8.96
C MET A 48 -3.99 -2.99 7.98
N ALA A 49 -4.94 -2.10 7.73
CA ALA A 49 -6.03 -2.35 6.80
C ALA A 49 -5.51 -2.57 5.37
N SER A 50 -4.50 -1.82 4.94
CA SER A 50 -3.90 -1.97 3.60
C SER A 50 -3.16 -3.29 3.45
N ASP A 51 -2.47 -3.75 4.49
CA ASP A 51 -1.82 -5.05 4.51
C ASP A 51 -2.82 -6.20 4.39
N ILE A 52 -3.87 -6.19 5.22
CA ILE A 52 -4.92 -7.21 5.22
C ILE A 52 -5.69 -7.23 3.89
N ARG A 53 -6.10 -6.06 3.38
CA ARG A 53 -7.08 -5.97 2.30
C ARG A 53 -6.45 -5.91 0.90
N ALA A 54 -5.19 -5.53 0.78
CA ALA A 54 -4.56 -5.32 -0.53
C ALA A 54 -3.16 -5.94 -0.63
N ASN A 55 -2.21 -5.50 0.19
CA ASN A 55 -0.79 -5.83 -0.02
C ASN A 55 -0.52 -7.34 0.13
N CYS A 56 -0.97 -7.97 1.21
CA CYS A 56 -0.68 -9.39 1.48
C CYS A 56 -1.46 -10.34 0.54
N PRO A 57 -2.75 -10.13 0.25
CA PRO A 57 -3.45 -10.89 -0.79
C PRO A 57 -2.80 -10.72 -2.19
N ASN A 58 -2.31 -9.51 -2.51
CA ASN A 58 -1.59 -9.27 -3.77
C ASN A 58 -0.24 -9.97 -3.83
N ASP A 59 0.46 -10.19 -2.70
CA ASP A 59 1.65 -11.05 -2.65
C ASP A 59 1.30 -12.48 -3.07
N VAL A 60 0.25 -13.05 -2.49
CA VAL A 60 -0.22 -14.41 -2.84
C VAL A 60 -0.59 -14.51 -4.31
N MET A 61 -1.37 -13.55 -4.82
CA MET A 61 -1.77 -13.51 -6.23
C MET A 61 -0.55 -13.42 -7.15
N SER A 62 0.39 -12.52 -6.85
CA SER A 62 1.61 -12.31 -7.65
C SER A 62 2.51 -13.54 -7.63
N PHE A 63 2.60 -14.22 -6.50
CA PHE A 63 3.37 -15.46 -6.36
C PHE A 63 2.82 -16.56 -7.27
N TYR A 64 1.51 -16.82 -7.23
CA TYR A 64 0.91 -17.83 -8.10
C TYR A 64 0.98 -17.46 -9.58
N ALA A 65 0.81 -16.17 -9.91
CA ALA A 65 1.01 -15.70 -11.28
C ALA A 65 2.46 -15.95 -11.75
N ALA A 66 3.46 -15.59 -10.94
CA ALA A 66 4.87 -15.78 -11.27
C ALA A 66 5.25 -17.26 -11.39
N ALA A 67 4.64 -18.14 -10.59
CA ALA A 67 4.88 -19.57 -10.65
C ALA A 67 4.24 -20.26 -11.87
N THR A 68 3.22 -19.65 -12.47
CA THR A 68 2.40 -20.29 -13.52
C THR A 68 2.65 -19.69 -14.90
N PHE A 69 2.91 -18.39 -14.98
CA PHE A 69 3.11 -17.72 -16.27
C PHE A 69 4.51 -17.98 -16.81
N THR A 70 4.61 -18.13 -18.13
CA THR A 70 5.89 -18.18 -18.84
C THR A 70 6.52 -16.81 -19.01
N SER A 71 5.71 -15.75 -18.92
CA SER A 71 6.16 -14.36 -18.97
C SER A 71 6.56 -13.86 -17.58
N PRO A 72 7.58 -12.98 -17.48
CA PRO A 72 7.96 -12.39 -16.20
C PRO A 72 6.81 -11.62 -15.55
N VAL A 73 6.62 -11.82 -14.25
CA VAL A 73 5.67 -11.05 -13.43
C VAL A 73 6.44 -9.97 -12.68
N TYR A 74 5.91 -8.75 -12.66
CA TYR A 74 6.50 -7.63 -11.91
C TYR A 74 5.50 -7.14 -10.88
N ARG A 75 5.96 -6.99 -9.64
CA ARG A 75 5.14 -6.52 -8.52
C ARG A 75 5.69 -5.21 -7.99
N TYR A 76 4.80 -4.28 -7.67
CA TYR A 76 5.16 -3.04 -6.99
C TYR A 76 4.21 -2.69 -5.86
N VAL A 77 4.69 -1.84 -4.94
CA VAL A 77 3.91 -1.18 -3.89
C VAL A 77 4.15 0.32 -3.97
N VAL A 78 3.07 1.10 -3.90
CA VAL A 78 3.15 2.57 -3.86
C VAL A 78 3.55 3.05 -2.46
N THR A 79 4.71 3.70 -2.35
CA THR A 79 5.24 4.27 -1.11
C THR A 79 5.33 5.80 -1.13
N SER A 80 4.96 6.45 -2.25
CA SER A 80 4.78 7.91 -2.31
C SER A 80 3.56 8.35 -1.52
N SER A 81 3.72 9.38 -0.69
CA SER A 81 2.62 10.16 -0.13
C SER A 81 2.51 11.50 -0.85
N PRO A 82 1.30 12.05 -1.02
CA PRO A 82 1.13 13.37 -1.62
C PRO A 82 1.73 14.45 -0.69
N SER A 83 2.28 15.52 -1.26
CA SER A 83 2.88 16.62 -0.47
C SER A 83 1.88 17.37 0.41
N VAL A 84 0.60 17.35 0.03
CA VAL A 84 -0.52 17.92 0.78
C VAL A 84 -1.67 16.93 0.80
N PRO A 85 -2.57 17.01 1.80
CA PRO A 85 -3.71 16.10 1.85
C PRO A 85 -4.60 16.24 0.59
N VAL A 86 -4.87 15.13 -0.08
CA VAL A 86 -5.69 15.09 -1.31
C VAL A 86 -7.12 14.67 -0.96
N HIS A 87 -8.11 15.17 -1.68
CA HIS A 87 -9.52 14.75 -1.56
C HIS A 87 -9.96 13.97 -2.81
N PRO A 88 -9.69 12.65 -2.89
CA PRO A 88 -10.14 11.83 -4.01
C PRO A 88 -11.68 11.77 -4.05
N VAL A 89 -12.23 11.71 -5.26
CA VAL A 89 -13.68 11.54 -5.46
C VAL A 89 -14.16 10.28 -4.71
N GLY A 90 -15.20 10.44 -3.91
CA GLY A 90 -15.81 9.33 -3.15
C GLY A 90 -15.16 9.03 -1.79
N ILE A 91 -14.08 9.72 -1.41
CA ILE A 91 -13.47 9.58 -0.08
C ILE A 91 -13.88 10.79 0.78
N PRO A 92 -14.57 10.60 1.92
CA PRO A 92 -15.11 11.70 2.72
C PRO A 92 -14.05 12.42 3.59
N PHE A 93 -12.79 11.99 3.51
CA PHE A 93 -11.69 12.53 4.29
C PHE A 93 -10.44 12.75 3.41
N PRO A 94 -9.59 13.73 3.76
CA PRO A 94 -8.36 13.97 3.01
C PRO A 94 -7.34 12.85 3.23
N ALA A 95 -6.85 12.27 2.14
CA ALA A 95 -5.78 11.27 2.16
C ALA A 95 -4.41 11.95 2.31
N ARG A 96 -3.67 11.58 3.35
CA ARG A 96 -2.35 12.15 3.70
C ARG A 96 -1.16 11.24 3.38
N TYR A 97 -1.42 9.96 3.22
CA TYR A 97 -0.45 8.91 2.94
C TYR A 97 -0.69 8.33 1.53
N SER A 98 0.05 7.30 1.13
CA SER A 98 -0.34 6.47 -0.01
C SER A 98 -1.80 6.01 0.16
N PHE A 99 -2.64 6.23 -0.84
CA PHE A 99 -4.05 5.83 -0.81
C PHE A 99 -4.43 5.03 -2.05
N HIS A 100 -5.57 4.33 -1.98
CA HIS A 100 -6.06 3.51 -3.09
C HIS A 100 -6.21 4.34 -4.37
N MET A 101 -5.66 3.84 -5.48
CA MET A 101 -5.59 4.51 -6.79
C MET A 101 -4.64 5.70 -6.90
N TRP A 102 -3.77 5.98 -5.91
CA TRP A 102 -2.83 7.12 -6.00
C TRP A 102 -1.91 7.04 -7.24
N ASP A 103 -1.54 5.83 -7.64
CA ASP A 103 -0.83 5.50 -8.88
C ASP A 103 -1.64 5.78 -10.15
N VAL A 104 -2.96 5.64 -10.14
CA VAL A 104 -3.84 5.99 -11.28
C VAL A 104 -3.77 7.49 -11.58
N PHE A 105 -3.78 8.31 -10.53
CA PHE A 105 -3.69 9.77 -10.65
C PHE A 105 -2.33 10.15 -11.26
N ALA A 106 -1.27 9.51 -10.80
CA ALA A 106 0.07 9.67 -11.34
C ALA A 106 0.17 9.21 -12.80
N TYR A 107 -0.35 8.03 -13.13
CA TYR A 107 -0.29 7.46 -14.47
C TYR A 107 -0.98 8.36 -15.50
N PHE A 108 -2.21 8.79 -15.23
CA PHE A 108 -2.97 9.62 -16.17
C PHE A 108 -2.60 11.10 -16.15
N GLY A 109 -1.73 11.53 -15.24
CA GLY A 109 -1.26 12.91 -15.19
C GLY A 109 -2.17 13.87 -14.46
N PHE A 110 -3.05 13.36 -13.58
CA PHE A 110 -4.07 14.15 -12.89
C PHE A 110 -3.59 14.80 -11.59
N ILE A 111 -2.33 14.65 -11.19
CA ILE A 111 -1.86 15.25 -9.92
C ILE A 111 -2.12 16.78 -9.85
N PRO A 112 -1.88 17.57 -10.91
CA PRO A 112 -2.21 19.01 -10.89
C PRO A 112 -3.70 19.34 -10.75
N ASP A 113 -4.60 18.39 -11.07
CA ASP A 113 -6.05 18.58 -10.93
C ASP A 113 -6.51 18.46 -9.47
N TYR A 114 -5.72 17.78 -8.63
CA TYR A 114 -6.03 17.51 -7.22
C TYR A 114 -5.10 18.21 -6.23
N ILE A 115 -3.95 18.72 -6.69
CA ILE A 115 -3.01 19.51 -5.90
C ILE A 115 -2.79 20.84 -6.62
N THR A 116 -3.29 21.95 -6.06
CA THR A 116 -3.24 23.29 -6.68
C THR A 116 -1.81 23.75 -7.02
N ASN A 117 -0.82 23.37 -6.22
CA ASN A 117 0.60 23.69 -6.43
C ASN A 117 1.45 22.44 -6.10
N PRO A 118 1.54 21.47 -7.03
CA PRO A 118 2.25 20.23 -6.77
C PRO A 118 3.75 20.51 -6.62
N THR A 119 4.37 19.86 -5.64
CA THR A 119 5.81 19.94 -5.40
C THR A 119 6.60 19.25 -6.51
N MET A 120 7.92 19.46 -6.54
CA MET A 120 8.80 18.72 -7.46
C MET A 120 8.71 17.22 -7.23
N ASP A 121 8.51 16.76 -5.99
CA ASP A 121 8.39 15.35 -5.64
C ASP A 121 7.06 14.75 -6.13
N ASP A 122 5.95 15.49 -6.05
CA ASP A 122 4.67 15.05 -6.61
C ASP A 122 4.76 14.86 -8.13
N LEU A 123 5.40 15.81 -8.82
CA LEU A 123 5.61 15.73 -10.27
C LEU A 123 6.63 14.66 -10.65
N ALA A 124 7.64 14.42 -9.80
CA ALA A 124 8.60 13.34 -9.99
C ALA A 124 7.95 11.97 -9.80
N TRP A 125 7.08 11.83 -8.80
CA TRP A 125 6.22 10.66 -8.62
C TRP A 125 5.39 10.38 -9.87
N GLN A 126 4.71 11.40 -10.42
CA GLN A 126 3.95 11.29 -11.66
C GLN A 126 4.78 10.71 -12.80
N ARG A 127 5.94 11.34 -13.06
CA ARG A 127 6.83 10.95 -14.15
C ARG A 127 7.37 9.54 -13.94
N ASN A 128 7.71 9.17 -12.71
CA ASN A 128 8.24 7.85 -12.39
C ASN A 128 7.20 6.76 -12.73
N VAL A 129 5.96 6.88 -12.25
CA VAL A 129 4.89 5.91 -12.58
C VAL A 129 4.67 5.80 -14.08
N GLN A 130 4.54 6.94 -14.77
CA GLN A 130 4.37 6.98 -16.22
C GLN A 130 5.51 6.27 -16.94
N GLN A 131 6.75 6.52 -16.53
CA GLN A 131 7.93 5.94 -17.14
C GLN A 131 8.02 4.43 -16.92
N GLU A 132 7.74 3.96 -15.71
CA GLU A 132 7.73 2.53 -15.38
C GLU A 132 6.66 1.78 -16.19
N VAL A 133 5.42 2.27 -16.18
CA VAL A 133 4.30 1.63 -16.88
C VAL A 133 4.51 1.69 -18.40
N MET A 134 4.91 2.83 -18.95
CA MET A 134 5.11 2.95 -20.41
C MET A 134 6.31 2.13 -20.90
N SER A 135 7.34 1.94 -20.08
CA SER A 135 8.41 0.99 -20.40
C SER A 135 7.89 -0.44 -20.43
N PHE A 136 7.09 -0.84 -19.43
CA PHE A 136 6.49 -2.17 -19.40
C PHE A 136 5.62 -2.44 -20.64
N VAL A 137 4.74 -1.49 -20.99
CA VAL A 137 3.88 -1.59 -22.19
C VAL A 137 4.70 -1.73 -23.47
N LYS A 138 5.79 -0.95 -23.62
CA LYS A 138 6.60 -0.93 -24.86
C LYS A 138 7.60 -2.07 -24.97
N LYS A 139 8.13 -2.55 -23.84
CA LYS A 139 9.32 -3.43 -23.79
C LYS A 139 9.08 -4.73 -23.04
N GLY A 140 7.91 -4.93 -22.44
CA GLY A 140 7.62 -6.06 -21.55
C GLY A 140 8.36 -6.02 -20.21
N ARG A 141 9.00 -4.88 -19.86
CA ARG A 141 9.75 -4.73 -18.61
C ARG A 141 9.76 -3.28 -18.09
N PRO A 142 9.76 -3.08 -16.76
CA PRO A 142 9.82 -1.76 -16.13
C PRO A 142 11.06 -0.97 -16.54
N PHE A 143 10.98 0.36 -16.43
CA PHE A 143 12.05 1.27 -16.83
C PHE A 143 13.28 1.10 -15.94
N SER A 144 13.10 1.06 -14.62
CA SER A 144 14.20 0.90 -13.66
C SER A 144 14.76 -0.53 -13.64
N ALA A 145 14.31 -1.39 -14.55
CA ALA A 145 14.82 -2.73 -14.79
C ALA A 145 14.92 -3.60 -13.52
N TRP A 146 14.00 -3.43 -12.58
CA TRP A 146 13.94 -4.31 -11.41
C TRP A 146 13.65 -5.75 -11.82
N ARG A 147 14.12 -6.70 -11.01
CA ARG A 147 13.99 -8.13 -11.31
C ARG A 147 12.52 -8.57 -11.25
N PRO A 148 12.15 -9.62 -12.00
CA PRO A 148 10.82 -10.21 -11.89
C PRO A 148 10.54 -10.73 -10.47
N TYR A 149 9.28 -10.72 -10.06
CA TYR A 149 8.80 -11.34 -8.84
C TYR A 149 8.98 -12.88 -8.93
N PRO A 150 9.37 -13.59 -7.85
CA PRO A 150 9.51 -13.13 -6.46
C PRO A 150 10.90 -12.58 -6.08
N GLU A 151 11.84 -12.44 -7.02
CA GLU A 151 13.19 -11.94 -6.67
C GLU A 151 13.18 -10.49 -6.17
N ALA A 152 12.26 -9.67 -6.67
CA ALA A 152 12.12 -8.30 -6.23
C ALA A 152 10.66 -7.83 -6.23
N THR A 153 10.36 -6.94 -5.29
CA THR A 153 9.21 -6.06 -5.26
C THR A 153 9.70 -4.63 -5.39
N ALA A 154 9.16 -3.87 -6.34
CA ALA A 154 9.46 -2.45 -6.47
C ALA A 154 8.68 -1.62 -5.45
N LEU A 155 9.34 -0.63 -4.85
CA LEU A 155 8.72 0.37 -3.98
C LEU A 155 8.69 1.67 -4.77
N LEU A 156 7.51 2.02 -5.30
CA LEU A 156 7.37 3.18 -6.17
C LEU A 156 7.11 4.42 -5.35
N SER A 157 8.03 5.38 -5.49
CA SER A 157 7.88 6.75 -5.03
C SER A 157 8.36 7.72 -6.11
N HIS A 158 8.76 8.95 -5.76
CA HIS A 158 9.46 9.85 -6.69
C HIS A 158 10.74 9.21 -7.29
N VAL A 159 11.34 8.25 -6.57
CA VAL A 159 12.34 7.32 -7.08
C VAL A 159 11.89 5.89 -6.80
N THR A 160 12.11 5.00 -7.76
CA THR A 160 11.92 3.57 -7.58
C THR A 160 13.06 2.96 -6.77
N THR A 161 12.74 2.25 -5.70
CA THR A 161 13.67 1.33 -5.03
C THR A 161 13.15 -0.11 -5.11
N THR A 162 13.95 -1.08 -4.69
CA THR A 162 13.55 -2.50 -4.69
C THR A 162 13.81 -3.13 -3.33
N SER A 163 12.98 -4.09 -2.97
CA SER A 163 13.10 -4.92 -1.77
C SER A 163 12.81 -6.38 -2.13
N SER A 164 13.29 -7.33 -1.33
CA SER A 164 12.90 -8.74 -1.45
C SER A 164 11.42 -8.99 -1.10
N GLY A 165 10.78 -8.05 -0.41
CA GLY A 165 9.35 -8.06 -0.07
C GLY A 165 8.91 -6.79 0.64
N TYR A 166 7.60 -6.58 0.78
CA TYR A 166 7.03 -5.45 1.51
C TYR A 166 6.17 -5.96 2.66
N ASN A 167 6.57 -5.64 3.89
CA ASN A 167 5.95 -6.15 5.14
C ASN A 167 5.81 -7.68 5.22
N PRO A 168 6.89 -8.47 4.95
CA PRO A 168 6.78 -9.93 4.86
C PRO A 168 6.31 -10.59 6.16
N ALA A 169 6.73 -10.09 7.32
CA ALA A 169 6.32 -10.65 8.62
C ALA A 169 4.84 -10.39 8.93
N GLN A 170 4.33 -9.22 8.56
CA GLN A 170 2.91 -8.88 8.67
C GLN A 170 2.09 -9.77 7.74
N CYS A 171 2.52 -9.93 6.49
CA CYS A 171 1.81 -10.77 5.53
C CYS A 171 1.81 -12.24 5.92
N GLU A 172 2.93 -12.79 6.40
CA GLU A 172 2.95 -14.14 6.95
C GLU A 172 1.92 -14.29 8.08
N PHE A 173 1.91 -13.37 9.04
CA PHE A 173 0.98 -13.39 10.16
C PHE A 173 -0.50 -13.34 9.71
N TRP A 174 -0.86 -12.39 8.84
CA TRP A 174 -2.23 -12.25 8.38
C TRP A 174 -2.69 -13.50 7.61
N LEU A 175 -1.86 -14.01 6.69
CA LEU A 175 -2.20 -15.17 5.90
C LEU A 175 -2.34 -16.44 6.75
N GLN A 176 -1.43 -16.67 7.71
CA GLN A 176 -1.50 -17.82 8.63
C GLN A 176 -2.72 -17.76 9.56
N ASN A 177 -3.24 -16.58 9.86
CA ASN A 177 -4.43 -16.38 10.68
C ASN A 177 -5.73 -16.29 9.84
N GLY A 178 -5.70 -16.72 8.58
CA GLY A 178 -6.89 -16.84 7.74
C GLY A 178 -7.38 -15.53 7.12
N PHE A 179 -6.59 -14.45 7.16
CA PHE A 179 -7.02 -13.14 6.66
C PHE A 179 -7.02 -13.01 5.13
N PHE A 180 -6.55 -14.02 4.39
CA PHE A 180 -6.61 -14.01 2.92
C PHE A 180 -8.04 -13.82 2.39
N SER A 181 -9.05 -14.37 3.08
CA SER A 181 -10.46 -14.23 2.70
C SER A 181 -11.01 -12.80 2.82
N TYR A 182 -10.27 -11.89 3.48
CA TYR A 182 -10.61 -10.48 3.61
C TYR A 182 -9.93 -9.60 2.55
N GLY A 183 -9.15 -10.21 1.65
CA GLY A 183 -8.55 -9.52 0.52
C GLY A 183 -9.59 -8.94 -0.43
N TRP A 184 -9.34 -7.71 -0.89
CA TRP A 184 -10.13 -6.96 -1.88
C TRP A 184 -11.60 -6.69 -1.51
N ILE A 185 -12.02 -6.99 -0.29
CA ILE A 185 -13.32 -6.57 0.24
C ILE A 185 -13.23 -5.07 0.51
N ASN A 186 -14.14 -4.25 -0.06
CA ASN A 186 -14.23 -2.80 0.13
C ASN A 186 -15.41 -2.38 1.01
#